data_AF-A0A6M1U9F8-F1
#
_entry.id   AF-A0A6M1U9F8-F1
#
_cell.length_a   1.000
_cell.length_b   1.000
_cell.length_c   1.000
_cell.angle_alpha   90.00
_cell.angle_beta   90.00
_cell.angle_gamma   90.00
#
_symmetry.space_group_name_H-M   'P 1'
#
loop_
_entity.id
_entity.type
_entity.pdbx_description
1 polymer ?
#
loop_
_entity_poly.entity_id
_entity_poly.type
_entity_poly.pdbx_seq_one_letter_code
_entity_poly.pdbx_strand_id
1 'polypeptide(L)'
;MTKKDSLTGFYKENEELWLWDSTPELGMELGFQVESLLHFEQSPYQEISVIDTKGFGRMLVLDGVPQYTTKDGYMYNEMLAHVPLATHPDPQRIAMIGGGDCGPAREAMKYGSLRHIDVVEIDSQVIDVCQKWLTHESFLQRDSRVRVIIRDGYSWIKELSEPYDVLLIDRPDPFGPAAALYSDEFYAHVHKGLSSDGMAVFQSGSPFYNPQLLQDTVSQAKKLFPIVRVYLLTVPCFPGGIWSLTLASKKWDPLEADTRRLQWQDAKYINPDIFRTSFTLPTYVKQLLSDHL
;
A
#
# COMPACT_ATOMS: atom_id res chain seq x y z
N MET A 1 -8.77 23.90 -26.01
CA MET A 1 -9.70 24.66 -25.14
C MET A 1 -10.84 23.71 -24.82
N THR A 2 -11.13 23.24 -23.61
CA THR A 2 -10.67 23.47 -22.24
C THR A 2 -11.12 22.22 -21.45
N LYS A 3 -10.20 21.50 -20.79
CA LYS A 3 -10.53 20.73 -19.59
C LYS A 3 -9.65 21.33 -18.49
N LYS A 4 -10.16 22.40 -17.89
CA LYS A 4 -9.55 23.04 -16.71
C LYS A 4 -10.33 22.70 -15.44
N ASP A 5 -11.24 21.73 -15.50
CA ASP A 5 -12.26 21.49 -14.48
C ASP A 5 -12.37 19.99 -14.20
N SER A 6 -11.50 19.45 -13.35
CA SER A 6 -11.84 18.16 -12.74
C SER A 6 -11.27 18.10 -11.35
N LEU A 7 -12.16 18.09 -10.35
CA LEU A 7 -11.89 17.80 -8.96
C LEU A 7 -12.75 16.57 -8.66
N THR A 8 -12.36 15.42 -9.19
CA THR A 8 -13.15 14.19 -9.07
C THR A 8 -13.41 13.88 -7.60
N GLY A 9 -14.65 13.53 -7.27
CA GLY A 9 -15.06 13.26 -5.89
C GLY A 9 -15.35 14.52 -5.04
N PHE A 10 -15.06 15.74 -5.50
CA PHE A 10 -15.29 16.95 -4.71
C PHE A 10 -16.63 17.63 -5.02
N TYR A 11 -17.42 17.88 -3.97
CA TYR A 11 -18.75 18.48 -4.07
C TYR A 11 -18.98 19.53 -2.99
N LYS A 12 -19.79 20.54 -3.29
CA LYS A 12 -20.22 21.53 -2.29
C LYS A 12 -21.59 21.17 -1.74
N GLU A 13 -21.70 21.09 -0.42
CA GLU A 13 -22.94 20.87 0.32
C GLU A 13 -23.07 21.94 1.41
N ASN A 14 -24.17 22.70 1.39
CA ASN A 14 -24.42 23.79 2.33
C ASN A 14 -23.24 24.78 2.46
N GLU A 15 -22.64 25.14 1.32
CA GLU A 15 -21.45 26.01 1.19
C GLU A 15 -20.12 25.40 1.68
N GLU A 16 -20.15 24.19 2.25
CA GLU A 16 -18.96 23.46 2.68
C GLU A 16 -18.46 22.53 1.56
N LEU A 17 -17.14 22.40 1.41
CA LEU A 17 -16.54 21.49 0.43
C LEU A 17 -16.36 20.10 1.07
N TRP A 18 -16.74 19.06 0.33
CA TRP A 18 -16.65 17.66 0.72
C TRP A 18 -15.93 16.87 -0.37
N LEU A 19 -15.15 15.87 0.05
CA LEU A 19 -14.70 14.78 -0.80
C LEU A 19 -15.58 13.56 -0.48
N TRP A 20 -16.21 13.00 -1.50
CA TRP A 20 -17.03 11.79 -1.38
C TRP A 20 -16.33 10.62 -2.08
N ASP A 21 -16.05 9.57 -1.31
CA ASP A 21 -15.57 8.28 -1.80
C ASP A 21 -16.76 7.33 -1.90
N SER A 22 -17.11 6.94 -3.13
CA SER A 22 -18.31 6.15 -3.42
C SER A 22 -18.00 4.66 -3.49
N THR A 23 -18.87 3.84 -2.89
CA THR A 23 -18.91 2.38 -3.05
C THR A 23 -20.26 1.99 -3.68
N PRO A 24 -20.41 2.13 -5.01
CA PRO A 24 -21.71 2.04 -5.69
C PRO A 24 -22.39 0.68 -5.54
N GLU A 25 -21.62 -0.41 -5.44
CA GLU A 25 -22.12 -1.78 -5.32
C GLU A 25 -22.95 -1.99 -4.05
N LEU A 26 -22.67 -1.19 -3.02
CA LEU A 26 -23.40 -1.19 -1.75
C LEU A 26 -24.33 0.01 -1.59
N GLY A 27 -24.37 0.93 -2.57
CA GLY A 27 -25.11 2.19 -2.45
C GLY A 27 -24.64 3.04 -1.25
N MET A 28 -23.34 3.03 -0.97
CA MET A 28 -22.72 3.70 0.18
C MET A 28 -21.72 4.75 -0.30
N GLU A 29 -21.61 5.85 0.43
CA GLU A 29 -20.56 6.87 0.23
C GLU A 29 -19.95 7.25 1.57
N LEU A 30 -18.66 7.57 1.56
CA LEU A 30 -17.91 8.08 2.72
C LEU A 30 -17.48 9.51 2.45
N GLY A 31 -17.89 10.43 3.32
CA GLY A 31 -17.66 11.86 3.17
C GLY A 31 -16.55 12.39 4.07
N PHE A 32 -15.64 13.15 3.48
CA PHE A 32 -14.60 13.87 4.19
C PHE A 32 -14.79 15.37 4.01
N GLN A 33 -15.08 16.04 5.12
CA GLN A 33 -15.21 17.48 5.09
C GLN A 33 -13.85 18.15 4.86
N VAL A 34 -13.78 18.94 3.80
CA VAL A 34 -12.58 19.64 3.35
C VAL A 34 -12.50 21.02 4.03
N GLU A 35 -11.39 21.27 4.70
CA GLU A 35 -11.07 22.59 5.25
C GLU A 35 -10.35 23.47 4.22
N SER A 36 -9.39 22.90 3.48
CA SER A 36 -8.73 23.61 2.39
C SER A 36 -8.21 22.67 1.30
N LEU A 37 -8.23 23.13 0.05
CA LEU A 37 -7.53 22.51 -1.07
C LEU A 37 -6.15 23.15 -1.20
N LEU A 38 -5.10 22.38 -0.92
CA LEU A 38 -3.71 22.85 -0.87
C LEU A 38 -3.01 22.70 -2.22
N HIS A 39 -3.34 21.64 -2.94
CA HIS A 39 -2.75 21.30 -4.22
C HIS A 39 -3.76 20.60 -5.11
N PHE A 40 -3.73 20.91 -6.40
CA PHE A 40 -4.44 20.17 -7.43
C PHE A 40 -3.61 20.22 -8.72
N GLU A 41 -3.36 19.05 -9.32
CA GLU A 41 -2.83 18.95 -10.67
C GLU A 41 -3.30 17.68 -11.38
N GLN A 42 -3.19 17.69 -12.71
CA GLN A 42 -3.44 16.52 -13.56
C GLN A 42 -2.10 16.05 -14.12
N SER A 43 -1.69 14.84 -13.76
CA SER A 43 -0.53 14.18 -14.36
C SER A 43 -0.93 13.45 -15.65
N PRO A 44 0.04 12.90 -16.42
CA PRO A 44 -0.27 11.99 -17.52
C PRO A 44 -1.03 10.71 -17.11
N TYR A 45 -1.13 10.42 -15.81
CA TYR A 45 -1.70 9.19 -15.27
C TYR A 45 -3.01 9.42 -14.52
N GLN A 46 -3.12 10.49 -13.72
CA GLN A 46 -4.22 10.68 -12.77
C GLN A 46 -4.36 12.14 -12.31
N GLU A 47 -5.48 12.46 -11.66
CA GLU A 47 -5.66 13.67 -10.86
C GLU A 47 -4.97 13.51 -9.51
N ILE A 48 -4.24 14.52 -9.07
CA ILE A 48 -3.51 14.53 -7.80
C ILE A 48 -4.00 15.74 -6.99
N SER A 49 -4.65 15.49 -5.87
CA SER A 49 -5.06 16.54 -4.93
C SER A 49 -4.43 16.33 -3.55
N VAL A 50 -4.12 17.44 -2.90
CA VAL A 50 -3.81 17.45 -1.46
C VAL A 50 -4.76 18.41 -0.76
N ILE A 51 -5.42 17.90 0.27
CA ILE A 51 -6.41 18.63 1.05
C ILE A 51 -6.11 18.55 2.53
N ASP A 52 -6.44 19.60 3.27
CA ASP A 52 -6.61 19.49 4.72
C ASP A 52 -8.09 19.17 4.99
N THR A 53 -8.32 18.11 5.76
CA THR A 53 -9.66 17.68 6.19
C THR A 53 -9.89 18.04 7.66
N LYS A 54 -11.14 18.31 8.06
CA LYS A 54 -11.45 18.58 9.47
C LYS A 54 -11.17 17.38 10.38
N GLY A 55 -11.40 16.16 9.87
CA GLY A 55 -11.36 14.91 10.64
C GLY A 55 -10.02 14.17 10.60
N PHE A 56 -9.38 14.10 9.43
CA PHE A 56 -8.25 13.21 9.13
C PHE A 56 -6.92 13.95 8.89
N GLY A 57 -6.91 15.28 9.11
CA GLY A 57 -5.74 16.10 8.81
C GLY A 57 -5.49 16.17 7.31
N ARG A 58 -4.22 16.30 6.92
CA ARG A 58 -3.85 16.35 5.51
C ARG A 58 -4.00 15.00 4.83
N MET A 59 -4.58 15.00 3.63
CA MET A 59 -4.93 13.82 2.86
C MET A 59 -4.41 13.94 1.41
N LEU A 60 -3.85 12.84 0.91
CA LEU A 60 -3.60 12.60 -0.51
C LEU A 60 -4.84 11.99 -1.15
N VAL A 61 -5.22 12.53 -2.29
CA VAL A 61 -6.35 12.04 -3.08
C VAL A 61 -5.89 11.86 -4.51
N LEU A 62 -6.08 10.66 -5.07
CA LEU A 62 -5.78 10.33 -6.47
C LEU A 62 -7.06 9.92 -7.17
N ASP A 63 -7.41 10.58 -8.28
CA ASP A 63 -8.67 10.38 -9.03
C ASP A 63 -9.92 10.39 -8.14
N GLY A 64 -9.93 11.24 -7.11
CA GLY A 64 -11.04 11.36 -6.15
C GLY A 64 -11.05 10.30 -5.04
N VAL A 65 -10.09 9.37 -5.01
CA VAL A 65 -10.00 8.32 -4.00
C VAL A 65 -8.94 8.67 -2.94
N PRO A 66 -9.30 8.71 -1.64
CA PRO A 66 -8.33 8.87 -0.56
C PRO A 66 -7.24 7.78 -0.61
N GLN A 67 -5.97 8.18 -0.63
CA GLN A 67 -4.84 7.23 -0.65
C GLN A 67 -4.11 7.19 0.69
N TYR A 68 -4.00 8.33 1.37
CA TYR A 68 -3.23 8.50 2.60
C TYR A 68 -3.76 9.67 3.40
N THR A 69 -3.74 9.56 4.73
CA THR A 69 -3.93 10.71 5.63
C THR A 69 -2.84 10.79 6.70
N THR A 70 -2.54 12.00 7.13
CA THR A 70 -1.56 12.24 8.20
C THR A 70 -2.03 11.76 9.59
N LYS A 71 -3.33 11.50 9.78
CA LYS A 71 -3.86 11.00 11.06
C LYS A 71 -3.89 9.48 11.17
N ASP A 72 -3.91 8.73 10.07
CA ASP A 72 -4.02 7.27 10.11
C ASP A 72 -3.14 6.50 9.13
N GLY A 73 -2.52 7.16 8.15
CA GLY A 73 -1.71 6.48 7.13
C GLY A 73 -0.49 5.74 7.70
N TYR A 74 -0.08 6.02 8.94
CA TYR A 74 0.92 5.20 9.63
C TYR A 74 0.44 3.76 9.84
N MET A 75 -0.86 3.51 10.04
CA MET A 75 -1.39 2.18 10.30
C MET A 75 -1.14 1.25 9.12
N TYR A 76 -1.42 1.73 7.90
CA TYR A 76 -1.17 1.00 6.66
C TYR A 76 0.34 0.80 6.42
N ASN A 77 1.10 1.90 6.48
CA ASN A 77 2.53 1.89 6.19
C ASN A 77 3.33 0.99 7.15
N GLU A 78 3.00 1.04 8.44
CA GLU A 78 3.65 0.21 9.45
C GLU A 78 3.39 -1.27 9.19
N MET A 79 2.14 -1.65 8.93
CA MET A 79 1.78 -3.05 8.69
C MET A 79 2.37 -3.58 7.37
N LEU A 80 2.31 -2.79 6.30
CA LEU A 80 2.86 -3.16 4.99
C LEU A 80 4.38 -3.38 5.05
N ALA A 81 5.12 -2.53 5.76
CA ALA A 81 6.58 -2.63 5.84
C ALA A 81 7.06 -3.58 6.93
N HIS A 82 6.58 -3.43 8.17
CA HIS A 82 7.17 -4.11 9.32
C HIS A 82 6.91 -5.61 9.33
N VAL A 83 5.74 -6.06 8.85
CA VAL A 83 5.38 -7.49 8.86
C VAL A 83 6.38 -8.34 8.05
N PRO A 84 6.62 -8.07 6.75
CA PRO A 84 7.58 -8.85 5.99
C PRO A 84 9.03 -8.64 6.44
N LEU A 85 9.41 -7.42 6.86
CA LEU A 85 10.78 -7.12 7.29
C LEU A 85 11.16 -7.80 8.62
N ALA A 86 10.19 -7.98 9.53
CA ALA A 86 10.39 -8.76 10.75
C ALA A 86 10.34 -10.28 10.48
N THR A 87 9.61 -10.71 9.46
CA THR A 87 9.49 -12.13 9.07
C THR A 87 10.76 -12.64 8.39
N HIS A 88 11.32 -11.89 7.43
CA HIS A 88 12.58 -12.26 6.80
C HIS A 88 13.73 -12.15 7.82
N PRO A 89 14.61 -13.17 7.97
CA PRO A 89 15.64 -13.20 9.00
C PRO A 89 16.87 -12.34 8.69
N ASP A 90 17.06 -11.85 7.47
CA ASP A 90 18.09 -10.86 7.18
C ASP A 90 17.83 -10.12 5.84
N PRO A 91 16.78 -9.30 5.71
CA PRO A 91 16.50 -8.61 4.46
C PRO A 91 17.56 -7.53 4.23
N GLN A 92 18.07 -7.45 3.00
CA GLN A 92 19.14 -6.53 2.58
C GLN A 92 18.70 -5.66 1.38
N ARG A 93 17.90 -6.21 0.47
CA ARG A 93 17.37 -5.48 -0.69
C ARG A 93 15.85 -5.60 -0.73
N ILE A 94 15.18 -4.46 -0.72
CA ILE A 94 13.73 -4.41 -0.88
C ILE A 94 13.33 -3.44 -1.97
N ALA A 95 12.16 -3.67 -2.54
CA ALA A 95 11.51 -2.68 -3.39
C ALA A 95 10.03 -2.60 -3.06
N MET A 96 9.45 -1.42 -3.29
CA MET A 96 8.01 -1.21 -3.35
C MET A 96 7.59 -0.81 -4.76
N ILE A 97 6.56 -1.46 -5.28
CA ILE A 97 5.90 -1.09 -6.53
C ILE A 97 4.65 -0.29 -6.16
N GLY A 98 4.60 0.96 -6.59
CA GLY A 98 3.72 1.99 -6.05
C GLY A 98 4.32 2.63 -4.80
N GLY A 99 3.47 3.07 -3.86
CA GLY A 99 3.90 3.72 -2.63
C GLY A 99 4.55 5.08 -2.87
N GLY A 100 4.01 5.89 -3.79
CA GLY A 100 4.52 7.22 -4.13
C GLY A 100 4.52 8.22 -2.95
N ASP A 101 3.70 8.00 -1.91
CA ASP A 101 3.78 8.74 -0.64
C ASP A 101 5.01 8.38 0.20
N CYS A 102 5.66 7.27 -0.16
CA CYS A 102 6.88 6.72 0.42
C CYS A 102 6.80 6.42 1.92
N GLY A 103 5.59 6.31 2.46
CA GLY A 103 5.33 5.88 3.82
C GLY A 103 5.99 4.54 4.15
N PRO A 104 5.83 3.47 3.33
CA PRO A 104 6.45 2.18 3.62
C PRO A 104 7.99 2.26 3.57
N ALA A 105 8.56 3.10 2.70
CA ALA A 105 10.01 3.33 2.65
C ALA A 105 10.53 3.95 3.95
N ARG A 106 9.81 4.94 4.50
CA ARG A 106 10.13 5.54 5.79
C ARG A 106 10.14 4.51 6.92
N GLU A 107 9.19 3.59 6.93
CA GLU A 107 9.16 2.52 7.94
C GLU A 107 10.30 1.50 7.72
N ALA A 108 10.60 1.18 6.47
CA ALA A 108 11.72 0.29 6.12
C ALA A 108 13.08 0.85 6.57
N MET A 109 13.30 2.16 6.50
CA MET A 109 14.54 2.81 6.95
C MET A 109 14.89 2.50 8.42
N LYS A 110 13.92 2.13 9.26
CA LYS A 110 14.16 1.71 10.64
C LYS A 110 14.96 0.40 10.75
N TYR A 111 15.04 -0.39 9.68
CA TYR A 111 15.81 -1.64 9.66
C TYR A 111 17.24 -1.39 9.20
N GLY A 112 18.18 -1.45 10.15
CA GLY A 112 19.61 -1.27 9.87
C GLY A 112 20.24 -2.37 8.99
N SER A 113 19.58 -3.51 8.81
CA SER A 113 20.04 -4.59 7.92
C SER A 113 19.89 -4.20 6.44
N LEU A 114 18.96 -3.32 6.09
CA LEU A 114 18.71 -2.95 4.71
C LEU A 114 19.88 -2.17 4.13
N ARG A 115 20.23 -2.49 2.88
CA ARG A 115 21.24 -1.81 2.06
C ARG A 115 20.63 -1.07 0.87
N HIS A 116 19.49 -1.54 0.36
CA HIS A 116 18.78 -0.93 -0.77
C HIS A 116 17.27 -0.94 -0.49
N ILE A 117 16.65 0.22 -0.67
CA ILE A 117 15.22 0.47 -0.55
C ILE A 117 14.79 1.18 -1.84
N ASP A 118 14.26 0.43 -2.79
CA ASP A 118 13.79 1.00 -4.05
C ASP A 118 12.30 1.35 -3.99
N VAL A 119 11.92 2.56 -4.38
CA VAL A 119 10.52 2.99 -4.57
C VAL A 119 10.28 3.10 -6.07
N VAL A 120 9.39 2.26 -6.61
CA VAL A 120 9.10 2.18 -8.04
C VAL A 120 7.72 2.77 -8.28
N GLU A 121 7.69 4.01 -8.73
CA GLU A 121 6.46 4.78 -8.94
C GLU A 121 6.36 5.16 -10.41
N ILE A 122 5.17 5.01 -11.01
CA ILE A 122 4.95 5.35 -12.42
C ILE A 122 4.83 6.87 -12.60
N ASP A 123 4.28 7.56 -11.60
CA ASP A 123 3.95 8.97 -11.65
C ASP A 123 4.85 9.80 -10.72
N SER A 124 5.90 10.41 -11.29
CA SER A 124 6.85 11.23 -10.53
C SER A 124 6.17 12.41 -9.81
N GLN A 125 5.06 12.92 -10.35
CA GLN A 125 4.33 14.03 -9.73
C GLN A 125 3.73 13.63 -8.36
N VAL A 126 3.32 12.36 -8.18
CA VAL A 126 2.84 11.88 -6.88
C VAL A 126 3.95 12.01 -5.83
N ILE A 127 5.18 11.62 -6.16
CA ILE A 127 6.32 11.73 -5.25
C ILE A 127 6.62 13.20 -4.92
N ASP A 128 6.69 14.07 -5.93
CA ASP A 128 6.99 15.48 -5.75
C ASP A 128 5.93 16.16 -4.85
N VAL A 129 4.65 15.87 -5.09
CA VAL A 129 3.53 16.36 -4.29
C VAL A 129 3.60 15.83 -2.85
N CYS A 130 3.88 14.54 -2.65
CA CYS A 130 4.00 13.93 -1.34
C CYS A 130 5.22 14.48 -0.56
N GLN A 131 6.34 14.74 -1.23
CA GLN A 131 7.52 15.37 -0.65
C GLN A 131 7.27 16.81 -0.21
N LYS A 132 6.46 17.55 -0.96
CA LYS A 132 6.12 18.93 -0.64
C LYS A 132 5.11 19.04 0.51
N TRP A 133 4.10 18.17 0.52
CA TRP A 133 2.93 18.39 1.35
C TRP A 133 2.73 17.38 2.49
N LEU A 134 3.15 16.12 2.35
CA LEU A 134 2.81 15.04 3.28
C LEU A 134 3.99 14.58 4.12
N THR A 135 5.17 14.56 3.51
CA THR A 135 6.41 14.21 4.16
C THR A 135 7.23 15.48 4.32
N HIS A 136 7.84 15.71 5.48
CA HIS A 136 8.63 16.93 5.69
C HIS A 136 9.93 16.89 4.88
N GLU A 137 9.87 17.28 3.59
CA GLU A 137 10.88 17.65 2.57
C GLU A 137 12.27 16.96 2.53
N SER A 138 12.57 15.97 3.37
CA SER A 138 13.95 15.53 3.57
C SER A 138 14.15 14.06 3.89
N PHE A 139 13.09 13.26 4.01
CA PHE A 139 13.29 11.85 4.40
C PHE A 139 13.97 11.03 3.29
N LEU A 140 13.58 11.18 2.01
CA LEU A 140 14.26 10.50 0.89
C LEU A 140 15.70 10.95 0.70
N GLN A 141 16.00 12.21 1.01
CA GLN A 141 17.35 12.76 0.83
C GLN A 141 18.31 12.41 1.99
N ARG A 142 17.77 11.98 3.14
CA ARG A 142 18.55 11.70 4.36
C ARG A 142 19.15 10.29 4.39
N ASP A 143 18.65 9.37 3.57
CA ASP A 143 19.07 7.98 3.61
C ASP A 143 19.55 7.50 2.25
N SER A 144 20.87 7.31 2.13
CA SER A 144 21.52 6.89 0.89
C SER A 144 21.11 5.48 0.43
N ARG A 145 20.38 4.73 1.26
CA ARG A 145 19.84 3.42 0.90
C ARG A 145 18.58 3.53 0.06
N VAL A 146 17.89 4.68 0.10
CA VAL A 146 16.63 4.87 -0.61
C VAL A 146 16.88 5.41 -2.03
N ARG A 147 16.25 4.78 -3.01
CA ARG A 147 16.31 5.21 -4.40
C ARG A 147 14.91 5.19 -5.01
N VAL A 148 14.53 6.33 -5.58
CA VAL A 148 13.28 6.48 -6.34
C VAL A 148 13.54 6.12 -7.80
N ILE A 149 12.69 5.27 -8.36
CA ILE A 149 12.76 4.78 -9.74
C ILE A 149 11.43 5.14 -10.42
N ILE A 150 11.46 6.10 -11.34
CA ILE A 150 10.26 6.51 -12.09
C ILE A 150 10.03 5.56 -13.26
N ARG A 151 9.21 4.53 -13.05
CA ARG A 151 8.90 3.49 -14.04
C ARG A 151 7.56 2.82 -13.75
N ASP A 152 6.93 2.32 -14.81
CA ASP A 152 5.82 1.37 -14.71
C ASP A 152 6.28 0.10 -13.96
N GLY A 153 5.55 -0.26 -12.90
CA GLY A 153 5.90 -1.37 -12.02
C GLY A 153 5.92 -2.72 -12.71
N TYR A 154 5.00 -2.97 -13.65
CA TYR A 154 4.93 -4.21 -14.42
C TYR A 154 6.16 -4.37 -15.32
N SER A 155 6.49 -3.31 -16.06
CA SER A 155 7.66 -3.27 -16.95
C SER A 155 8.96 -3.38 -16.15
N TRP A 156 9.05 -2.69 -15.01
CA TRP A 156 10.21 -2.75 -14.12
C TRP A 156 10.47 -4.15 -13.56
N ILE A 157 9.44 -4.83 -13.02
CA ILE A 157 9.60 -6.17 -12.42
C ILE A 157 10.00 -7.21 -13.49
N LYS A 158 9.47 -7.07 -14.70
CA LYS A 158 9.77 -7.95 -15.84
C LYS A 158 11.23 -7.88 -16.28
N GLU A 159 11.85 -6.71 -16.15
CA GLU A 159 13.21 -6.41 -16.59
C GLU A 159 14.27 -6.61 -15.49
N LEU A 160 13.89 -7.07 -14.29
CA LEU A 160 14.82 -7.24 -13.18
C LEU A 160 15.98 -8.18 -13.51
N SER A 161 17.20 -7.70 -13.23
CA SER A 161 18.43 -8.47 -13.33
C SER A 161 18.86 -9.09 -12.00
N GLU A 162 18.56 -8.42 -10.89
CA GLU A 162 18.97 -8.82 -9.54
C GLU A 162 17.74 -9.03 -8.66
N PRO A 163 17.72 -10.07 -7.81
CA PRO A 163 16.58 -10.36 -6.95
C PRO A 163 16.47 -9.40 -5.75
N TYR A 164 15.27 -9.34 -5.19
CA TYR A 164 14.96 -8.69 -3.90
C TYR A 164 14.62 -9.72 -2.84
N ASP A 165 14.92 -9.40 -1.57
CA ASP A 165 14.55 -10.23 -0.43
C ASP A 165 13.08 -10.00 -0.06
N VAL A 166 12.60 -8.76 -0.20
CA VAL A 166 11.20 -8.38 0.03
C VAL A 166 10.69 -7.47 -1.09
N LEU A 167 9.52 -7.80 -1.64
CA LEU A 167 8.77 -6.93 -2.55
C LEU A 167 7.46 -6.48 -1.88
N LEU A 168 7.23 -5.17 -1.80
CA LEU A 168 5.98 -4.59 -1.30
C LEU A 168 5.17 -4.11 -2.51
N ILE A 169 4.03 -4.75 -2.77
CA ILE A 169 3.16 -4.41 -3.90
C ILE A 169 2.04 -3.51 -3.38
N ASP A 170 2.35 -2.21 -3.35
CA ASP A 170 1.49 -1.13 -2.86
C ASP A 170 0.74 -0.46 -4.01
N ARG A 171 -0.12 -1.26 -4.62
CA ARG A 171 -0.88 -0.89 -5.82
C ARG A 171 -2.25 -0.32 -5.45
N PRO A 172 -2.76 0.69 -6.20
CA PRO A 172 -4.14 1.12 -6.06
C PRO A 172 -5.09 0.06 -6.66
N ASP A 173 -6.40 0.29 -6.53
CA ASP A 173 -7.45 -0.56 -7.09
C ASP A 173 -7.26 -0.83 -8.60
N PRO A 174 -7.79 -1.95 -9.14
CA PRO A 174 -7.46 -2.50 -10.47
C PRO A 174 -8.06 -1.71 -11.65
N PHE A 175 -7.89 -0.40 -11.67
CA PHE A 175 -8.32 0.51 -12.72
C PHE A 175 -7.13 1.21 -13.37
N GLY A 176 -7.32 1.66 -14.61
CA GLY A 176 -6.30 2.41 -15.35
C GLY A 176 -4.94 1.68 -15.40
N PRO A 177 -3.82 2.36 -15.09
CA PRO A 177 -2.48 1.78 -15.19
C PRO A 177 -2.23 0.61 -14.23
N ALA A 178 -2.98 0.51 -13.12
CA ALA A 178 -2.77 -0.52 -12.11
C ALA A 178 -3.31 -1.91 -12.51
N ALA A 179 -4.21 -2.00 -13.50
CA ALA A 179 -4.84 -3.26 -13.91
C ALA A 179 -3.82 -4.35 -14.28
N ALA A 180 -2.70 -3.97 -14.91
CA ALA A 180 -1.63 -4.91 -15.28
C ALA A 180 -0.96 -5.57 -14.06
N LEU A 181 -0.98 -4.91 -12.89
CA LEU A 181 -0.41 -5.42 -11.65
C LEU A 181 -1.23 -6.56 -11.04
N TYR A 182 -2.39 -6.92 -11.61
CA TYR A 182 -3.26 -7.99 -11.13
C TYR A 182 -3.19 -9.27 -11.99
N SER A 183 -2.44 -9.28 -13.08
CA SER A 183 -2.37 -10.41 -14.02
C SER A 183 -1.55 -11.59 -13.50
N ASP A 184 -1.83 -12.81 -13.96
CA ASP A 184 -1.05 -14.02 -13.67
C ASP A 184 0.46 -13.80 -13.95
N GLU A 185 0.77 -13.15 -15.07
CA GLU A 185 2.14 -12.86 -15.50
C GLU A 185 2.86 -11.93 -14.52
N PHE A 186 2.15 -10.95 -13.95
CA PHE A 186 2.72 -10.07 -12.95
C PHE A 186 3.14 -10.85 -11.70
N TYR A 187 2.27 -11.72 -11.16
CA TYR A 187 2.63 -12.56 -10.02
C TYR A 187 3.82 -13.48 -10.34
N ALA A 188 3.89 -14.03 -11.56
CA ALA A 188 5.04 -14.82 -12.00
C ALA A 188 6.34 -13.99 -12.05
N HIS A 189 6.26 -12.73 -12.49
CA HIS A 189 7.39 -11.81 -12.45
C HIS A 189 7.80 -11.44 -11.02
N VAL A 190 6.85 -11.19 -10.12
CA VAL A 190 7.12 -10.97 -8.69
C VAL A 190 7.84 -12.17 -8.09
N HIS A 191 7.32 -13.39 -8.31
CA HIS A 191 7.95 -14.62 -7.80
C HIS A 191 9.38 -14.79 -8.36
N LYS A 192 9.59 -14.53 -9.66
CA LYS A 192 10.93 -14.60 -10.30
C LYS A 192 11.89 -13.51 -9.78
N GLY A 193 11.38 -12.32 -9.48
CA GLY A 193 12.15 -11.17 -8.99
C GLY A 193 12.58 -11.29 -7.53
N LEU A 194 12.09 -12.30 -6.79
CA LEU A 194 12.51 -12.57 -5.42
C LEU A 194 13.73 -13.48 -5.33
N SER A 195 14.53 -13.30 -4.28
CA SER A 195 15.60 -14.24 -3.89
C SER A 195 15.03 -15.64 -3.61
N SER A 196 15.89 -16.64 -3.38
CA SER A 196 15.44 -18.03 -3.16
C SER A 196 14.61 -18.20 -1.89
N ASP A 197 14.75 -17.30 -0.92
CA ASP A 197 13.99 -17.26 0.32
C ASP A 197 13.19 -15.97 0.53
N GLY A 198 13.07 -15.18 -0.54
CA GLY A 198 12.35 -13.91 -0.51
C GLY A 198 10.83 -14.04 -0.38
N MET A 199 10.19 -12.91 -0.10
CA MET A 199 8.74 -12.81 0.06
C MET A 199 8.17 -11.54 -0.58
N ALA A 200 6.90 -11.59 -0.94
CA ALA A 200 6.14 -10.44 -1.39
C ALA A 200 4.96 -10.17 -0.44
N VAL A 201 4.55 -8.91 -0.35
CA VAL A 201 3.27 -8.52 0.25
C VAL A 201 2.45 -7.80 -0.79
N PHE A 202 1.18 -8.16 -0.90
CA PHE A 202 0.23 -7.52 -1.79
C PHE A 202 -0.84 -6.80 -0.99
N GLN A 203 -1.15 -5.56 -1.37
CA GLN A 203 -2.44 -4.96 -1.06
C GLN A 203 -3.54 -5.89 -1.62
N SER A 204 -4.49 -6.28 -0.77
CA SER A 204 -5.57 -7.21 -1.12
C SER A 204 -6.98 -6.68 -0.78
N GLY A 205 -7.13 -5.36 -0.66
CA GLY A 205 -8.40 -4.68 -0.42
C GLY A 205 -9.08 -5.00 0.91
N SER A 206 -10.35 -4.60 1.03
CA SER A 206 -11.17 -4.96 2.18
C SER A 206 -11.76 -6.36 2.02
N PRO A 207 -11.70 -7.24 3.03
CA PRO A 207 -12.39 -8.53 2.99
C PRO A 207 -13.93 -8.40 2.95
N PHE A 208 -14.48 -7.23 3.28
CA PHE A 208 -15.93 -7.00 3.24
C PHE A 208 -16.36 -6.28 1.95
N TYR A 209 -15.65 -5.20 1.59
CA TYR A 209 -16.01 -4.38 0.43
C TYR A 209 -15.42 -4.92 -0.88
N ASN A 210 -14.31 -5.65 -0.83
CA ASN A 210 -13.62 -6.19 -2.01
C ASN A 210 -13.29 -7.71 -1.83
N PRO A 211 -14.27 -8.57 -1.48
CA PRO A 211 -13.99 -9.98 -1.18
C PRO A 211 -13.35 -10.72 -2.36
N GLN A 212 -13.77 -10.43 -3.60
CA GLN A 212 -13.20 -11.03 -4.81
C GLN A 212 -11.72 -10.64 -4.99
N LEU A 213 -11.37 -9.38 -4.71
CA LEU A 213 -9.99 -8.90 -4.81
C LEU A 213 -9.05 -9.66 -3.86
N LEU A 214 -9.51 -9.91 -2.64
CA LEU A 214 -8.80 -10.72 -1.66
C LEU A 214 -8.66 -12.18 -2.13
N GLN A 215 -9.76 -12.78 -2.56
CA GLN A 215 -9.79 -14.18 -3.04
C GLN A 215 -8.86 -14.39 -4.23
N ASP A 216 -8.92 -13.50 -5.22
CA ASP A 216 -8.06 -13.54 -6.40
C ASP A 216 -6.60 -13.38 -5.99
N THR A 217 -6.27 -12.39 -5.16
CA THR A 217 -4.89 -12.16 -4.69
C THR A 217 -4.33 -13.41 -3.99
N VAL A 218 -5.10 -14.05 -3.12
CA VAL A 218 -4.69 -15.27 -2.41
C VAL A 218 -4.56 -16.45 -3.37
N SER A 219 -5.50 -16.62 -4.31
CA SER A 219 -5.45 -17.67 -5.31
C SER A 219 -4.20 -17.56 -6.19
N GLN A 220 -3.93 -16.36 -6.70
CA GLN A 220 -2.73 -16.09 -7.52
C GLN A 220 -1.44 -16.33 -6.75
N ALA A 221 -1.36 -15.86 -5.50
CA ALA A 221 -0.19 -16.12 -4.65
C ALA A 221 0.02 -17.61 -4.40
N LYS A 222 -1.05 -18.39 -4.12
CA LYS A 222 -0.96 -19.83 -3.83
C LYS A 222 -0.49 -20.66 -5.02
N LYS A 223 -0.67 -20.20 -6.27
CA LYS A 223 -0.14 -20.88 -7.46
C LYS A 223 1.39 -20.93 -7.48
N LEU A 224 2.06 -19.97 -6.83
CA LEU A 224 3.51 -19.74 -6.98
C LEU A 224 4.28 -19.91 -5.67
N PHE A 225 3.65 -19.60 -4.52
CA PHE A 225 4.33 -19.55 -3.23
C PHE A 225 3.89 -20.70 -2.31
N PRO A 226 4.84 -21.38 -1.64
CA PRO A 226 4.51 -22.44 -0.68
C PRO A 226 3.84 -21.91 0.59
N ILE A 227 4.04 -20.63 0.93
CA ILE A 227 3.47 -20.00 2.12
C ILE A 227 2.68 -18.77 1.69
N VAL A 228 1.38 -18.76 1.99
CA VAL A 228 0.51 -17.59 1.80
C VAL A 228 -0.27 -17.33 3.08
N ARG A 229 -0.23 -16.09 3.56
CA ARG A 229 -0.85 -15.64 4.81
C ARG A 229 -1.54 -14.30 4.59
N VAL A 230 -2.83 -14.26 4.92
CA VAL A 230 -3.60 -13.00 4.98
C VAL A 230 -3.48 -12.45 6.38
N TYR A 231 -3.29 -11.13 6.49
CA TYR A 231 -3.37 -10.42 7.74
C TYR A 231 -4.19 -9.15 7.62
N LEU A 232 -4.89 -8.82 8.69
CA LEU A 232 -5.81 -7.70 8.75
C LEU A 232 -5.20 -6.52 9.48
N LEU A 233 -5.65 -5.34 9.09
CA LEU A 233 -5.33 -4.08 9.72
C LEU A 233 -6.54 -3.15 9.63
N THR A 234 -6.53 -2.11 10.45
CA THR A 234 -7.53 -1.06 10.42
C THR A 234 -6.95 0.18 9.72
N VAL A 235 -7.69 0.72 8.75
CA VAL A 235 -7.38 1.99 8.07
C VAL A 235 -8.64 2.85 8.07
N PRO A 236 -8.87 3.69 9.10
CA PRO A 236 -10.14 4.38 9.31
C PRO A 236 -10.62 5.26 8.17
N CYS A 237 -9.73 5.82 7.34
CA CYS A 237 -10.10 6.58 6.14
C CYS A 237 -10.56 5.72 4.96
N PHE A 238 -10.38 4.40 5.00
CA PHE A 238 -10.89 3.48 3.97
C PHE A 238 -12.28 2.96 4.35
N PRO A 239 -13.12 2.54 3.37
CA PRO A 239 -14.47 2.06 3.62
C PRO A 239 -14.56 1.03 4.76
N GLY A 240 -15.34 1.38 5.79
CA GLY A 240 -15.57 0.58 7.01
C GLY A 240 -14.32 0.26 7.84
N GLY A 241 -13.17 0.83 7.51
CA GLY A 241 -11.93 0.70 8.26
C GLY A 241 -11.23 -0.66 8.19
N ILE A 242 -11.84 -1.72 7.65
CA ILE A 242 -11.26 -3.06 7.62
C ILE A 242 -10.50 -3.31 6.33
N TRP A 243 -9.21 -3.57 6.44
CA TRP A 243 -8.33 -3.81 5.30
C TRP A 243 -7.56 -5.12 5.42
N SER A 244 -7.03 -5.60 4.31
CA SER A 244 -6.21 -6.82 4.27
C SER A 244 -4.96 -6.63 3.43
N LEU A 245 -3.91 -7.32 3.86
CA LEU A 245 -2.67 -7.51 3.13
C LEU A 245 -2.40 -9.02 3.03
N THR A 246 -1.85 -9.45 1.88
CA THR A 246 -1.53 -10.85 1.62
C THR A 246 -0.02 -11.02 1.49
N LEU A 247 0.59 -11.72 2.44
CA LEU A 247 2.00 -12.12 2.41
C LEU A 247 2.15 -13.45 1.67
N ALA A 248 3.07 -13.50 0.71
CA ALA A 248 3.43 -14.69 -0.04
C ALA A 248 4.95 -14.91 0.06
N SER A 249 5.37 -16.07 0.56
CA SER A 249 6.76 -16.32 0.94
C SER A 249 7.25 -17.65 0.38
N LYS A 250 8.52 -17.67 -0.06
CA LYS A 250 9.19 -18.89 -0.55
C LYS A 250 9.68 -19.80 0.57
N LYS A 251 9.84 -19.27 1.80
CA LYS A 251 10.50 -20.02 2.88
C LYS A 251 10.03 -19.67 4.29
N TRP A 252 9.88 -18.39 4.61
CA TRP A 252 9.67 -17.92 5.97
C TRP A 252 8.17 -17.70 6.25
N ASP A 253 7.63 -18.33 7.30
CA ASP A 253 6.25 -18.13 7.73
C ASP A 253 6.18 -17.00 8.78
N PRO A 254 5.37 -15.94 8.58
CA PRO A 254 5.23 -14.88 9.58
C PRO A 254 4.70 -15.38 10.93
N LEU A 255 4.01 -16.53 10.99
CA LEU A 255 3.56 -17.12 12.25
C LEU A 255 4.72 -17.66 13.10
N GLU A 256 5.88 -17.90 12.49
CA GLU A 256 7.12 -18.36 13.15
C GLU A 256 8.15 -17.23 13.31
N ALA A 257 7.80 -15.98 12.95
CA ALA A 257 8.71 -14.87 12.96
C ALA A 257 9.23 -14.51 14.35
N ASP A 258 10.52 -14.17 14.42
CA ASP A 258 11.11 -13.61 15.64
C ASP A 258 10.74 -12.14 15.82
N THR A 259 9.64 -11.90 16.56
CA THR A 259 9.15 -10.55 16.85
C THR A 259 10.15 -9.64 17.59
N ARG A 260 11.29 -10.14 18.10
CA ARG A 260 12.37 -9.28 18.63
C ARG A 260 13.03 -8.43 17.56
N ARG A 261 12.93 -8.83 16.29
CA ARG A 261 13.42 -8.08 15.12
C ARG A 261 12.51 -6.92 14.74
N LEU A 262 11.26 -6.94 15.20
CA LEU A 262 10.26 -5.95 14.86
C LEU A 262 10.72 -4.57 15.36
N GLN A 263 10.79 -3.59 14.46
CA GLN A 263 11.19 -2.21 14.78
C GLN A 263 9.96 -1.38 15.17
N TRP A 264 9.38 -1.66 16.34
CA TRP A 264 8.10 -1.09 16.78
C TRP A 264 8.22 0.03 17.84
N GLN A 265 9.43 0.37 18.29
CA GLN A 265 9.64 1.27 19.43
C GLN A 265 9.10 2.69 19.17
N ASP A 266 9.21 3.16 17.93
CA ASP A 266 8.67 4.45 17.46
C ASP A 266 7.42 4.27 16.59
N ALA A 267 6.85 3.06 16.55
CA ALA A 267 5.63 2.76 15.83
C ALA A 267 4.40 3.20 16.65
N LYS A 268 3.32 3.56 15.97
CA LYS A 268 2.06 4.01 16.59
C LYS A 268 0.96 2.95 16.51
N TYR A 269 1.05 2.03 15.56
CA TYR A 269 0.07 0.97 15.32
C TYR A 269 0.66 -0.41 15.64
N ILE A 270 1.74 -0.79 14.96
CA ILE A 270 2.27 -2.14 15.08
C ILE A 270 3.08 -2.30 16.37
N ASN A 271 2.89 -3.44 17.02
CA ASN A 271 3.70 -3.95 18.12
C ASN A 271 3.70 -5.50 18.03
N PRO A 272 4.45 -6.23 18.88
CA PRO A 272 4.54 -7.68 18.80
C PRO A 272 3.19 -8.42 18.93
N ASP A 273 2.24 -7.85 19.67
CA ASP A 273 0.91 -8.46 19.84
C ASP A 273 0.07 -8.21 18.60
N ILE A 274 0.03 -6.97 18.10
CA ILE A 274 -0.65 -6.61 16.85
C ILE A 274 -0.12 -7.44 15.68
N PHE A 275 1.20 -7.59 15.55
CA PHE A 275 1.83 -8.45 14.54
C PHE A 275 1.28 -9.89 14.58
N ARG A 276 1.13 -10.49 15.77
CA ARG A 276 0.62 -11.86 15.89
C ARG A 276 -0.88 -11.93 15.62
N THR A 277 -1.64 -10.99 16.20
CA THR A 277 -3.09 -10.99 16.12
C THR A 277 -3.62 -10.60 14.74
N SER A 278 -2.85 -9.87 13.93
CA SER A 278 -3.25 -9.50 12.57
C SER A 278 -3.51 -10.73 11.69
N PHE A 279 -2.85 -11.86 11.96
CA PHE A 279 -3.10 -13.14 11.28
C PHE A 279 -4.29 -13.94 11.88
N THR A 280 -4.89 -13.46 12.96
CA THR A 280 -6.07 -14.10 13.57
C THR A 280 -7.33 -13.61 12.88
N LEU A 281 -7.74 -14.34 11.84
CA LEU A 281 -8.85 -13.93 10.98
C LEU A 281 -10.24 -14.22 11.59
N PRO A 282 -11.21 -13.31 11.45
CA PRO A 282 -12.62 -13.59 11.73
C PRO A 282 -13.15 -14.77 10.91
N THR A 283 -14.18 -15.45 11.42
CA THR A 283 -14.74 -16.65 10.77
C THR A 283 -15.19 -16.40 9.34
N TYR A 284 -15.84 -15.27 9.05
CA TYR A 284 -16.28 -14.97 7.68
C TYR A 284 -15.11 -14.80 6.71
N VAL A 285 -14.00 -14.18 7.14
CA VAL A 285 -12.79 -14.08 6.33
C VAL A 285 -12.18 -15.46 6.09
N LYS A 286 -12.16 -16.33 7.11
CA LYS A 286 -11.71 -17.71 6.93
C LYS A 286 -12.55 -18.48 5.91
N GLN A 287 -13.87 -18.28 5.92
CA GLN A 287 -14.80 -18.87 4.96
C GLN A 287 -14.55 -18.35 3.53
N LEU A 288 -14.39 -17.04 3.36
CA LEU A 288 -14.03 -16.44 2.07
C LEU A 288 -12.76 -17.07 1.48
N LEU A 289 -11.78 -17.40 2.34
CA LEU A 289 -10.51 -17.99 1.92
C LEU A 289 -10.54 -19.53 1.75
N SER A 290 -11.54 -20.22 2.31
CA SER A 290 -11.70 -21.67 2.18
C SER A 290 -12.45 -22.07 0.92
N ASP A 291 -13.40 -21.25 0.48
CA ASP A 291 -14.30 -21.58 -0.64
C ASP A 291 -13.60 -21.51 -2.01
N HIS A 292 -12.31 -21.19 -2.04
CA HIS A 292 -11.46 -21.03 -3.23
C HIS A 292 -10.16 -21.87 -3.14
N LEU A 293 -10.15 -22.89 -2.28
CA LEU A 293 -9.16 -23.99 -2.24
C LEU A 293 -9.77 -25.25 -2.88
#